data_AF-A0A2V9X0D3-F1
#
_entry.id   AF-A0A2V9X0D3-F1
#
_cell.length_a   1.000
_cell.length_b   1.000
_cell.length_c   1.000
_cell.angle_alpha   90.00
_cell.angle_beta   90.00
_cell.angle_gamma   90.00
#
_symmetry.space_group_name_H-M   'P 1'
#
loop_
_entity.id
_entity.type
_entity.pdbx_description
1 polymer ?
#
loop_
_entity_poly.entity_id
_entity_poly.type
_entity_poly.pdbx_seq_one_letter_code
_entity_poly.pdbx_strand_id
1 'polypeptide(L)' 'MKTAQLHLIPELPLPPTTAPLRADLPAIRDAIAATRHLLEMFRLQLEDDKARRKLRRLTQRLLNIHHELDHLTTTEK' A
#
# COMPACT_ATOMS: atom_id res chain seq x y z
N MET A 1 -17.96 12.85 42.24
CA MET A 1 -17.91 11.57 41.49
C MET A 1 -17.19 11.84 40.17
N LYS A 2 -15.99 11.25 39.96
CA LYS A 2 -15.11 11.56 38.84
C LYS A 2 -15.47 10.63 37.66
N THR A 3 -16.06 11.18 36.61
CA THR A 3 -16.43 10.43 35.40
C THR A 3 -15.16 9.99 34.67
N ALA A 4 -14.95 8.68 34.58
CA ALA A 4 -13.89 8.10 33.76
C ALA A 4 -14.21 8.40 32.29
N GLN A 5 -13.42 9.27 31.66
CA GLN A 5 -13.52 9.52 30.23
C GLN A 5 -13.00 8.26 29.52
N LEU A 6 -13.91 7.50 28.91
CA LEU A 6 -13.55 6.40 28.03
C LEU A 6 -12.98 7.01 26.75
N HIS A 7 -11.65 6.97 26.60
CA HIS A 7 -11.02 7.38 25.36
C HIS A 7 -11.48 6.43 24.25
N LEU A 8 -12.18 6.98 23.26
CA LEU A 8 -12.55 6.25 22.05
C LEU A 8 -11.27 5.80 21.35
N ILE A 9 -11.11 4.49 21.19
CA ILE A 9 -10.02 3.92 20.42
C ILE A 9 -10.19 4.43 18.98
N PRO A 10 -9.15 5.03 18.37
CA PRO A 10 -9.20 5.39 16.97
C PRO A 10 -9.45 4.12 16.16
N GLU A 11 -10.59 4.03 15.48
CA GLU A 11 -10.81 2.97 14.51
C GLU A 11 -9.84 3.20 13.35
N LEU A 12 -8.93 2.25 13.17
CA LEU A 12 -8.09 2.20 11.99
C LEU A 12 -8.94 1.56 10.88
N PRO A 13 -9.42 2.32 9.88
CA PRO A 13 -10.14 1.72 8.77
C PRO A 13 -9.21 0.72 8.09
N LEU A 14 -9.54 -0.56 8.24
CA LEU A 14 -8.83 -1.62 7.55
C LEU A 14 -9.09 -1.45 6.05
N PRO A 15 -8.05 -1.44 5.21
CA PRO A 15 -8.27 -1.38 3.78
C PRO A 15 -9.11 -2.61 3.38
N PRO A 16 -10.12 -2.43 2.52
CA PRO A 16 -10.97 -3.54 2.11
C PRO A 16 -10.11 -4.60 1.43
N THR A 17 -9.98 -5.77 2.07
CA THR A 17 -9.24 -6.95 1.56
C THR A 17 -9.97 -7.65 0.41
N THR A 18 -10.85 -6.93 -0.29
CA THR A 18 -11.57 -7.44 -1.46
C THR A 18 -10.78 -7.13 -2.70
N ALA A 19 -10.30 -8.18 -3.39
CA ALA A 19 -9.81 -8.07 -4.76
C ALA A 19 -10.77 -7.19 -5.58
N PRO A 20 -10.25 -6.28 -6.42
CA PRO A 20 -11.12 -5.32 -7.09
C PRO A 20 -12.11 -6.06 -7.99
N LEU A 21 -13.40 -5.73 -7.82
CA LEU A 21 -14.54 -6.23 -8.59
C LEU A 21 -14.40 -5.92 -10.10
N ARG A 22 -13.46 -5.04 -10.47
CA ARG A 22 -13.21 -4.57 -11.83
C ARG A 22 -11.71 -4.34 -12.03
N ALA A 23 -11.17 -4.81 -13.14
CA ALA A 23 -9.78 -4.56 -13.54
C ALA A 23 -9.65 -3.20 -14.22
N ASP A 24 -10.02 -2.13 -13.52
CA ASP A 24 -9.84 -0.76 -14.00
C ASP A 24 -8.54 -0.14 -13.48
N LEU A 25 -8.08 0.91 -14.17
CA LEU A 25 -6.80 1.56 -13.90
C LEU A 25 -6.69 2.12 -12.46
N PRO A 26 -7.75 2.72 -11.87
CA PRO A 26 -7.75 3.11 -10.46
C PRO A 26 -7.55 1.92 -9.51
N ALA A 27 -8.26 0.81 -9.71
CA ALA A 27 -8.10 -0.37 -8.88
C ALA A 27 -6.68 -0.97 -8.97
N ILE A 28 -6.06 -0.95 -10.15
CA ILE A 28 -4.67 -1.38 -10.33
C ILE A 28 -3.72 -0.50 -9.50
N ARG A 29 -3.95 0.82 -9.46
CA ARG A 29 -3.13 1.74 -8.64
C ARG A 29 -3.28 1.45 -7.15
N ASP A 30 -4.50 1.28 -6.68
CA ASP A 30 -4.78 0.98 -5.27
C ASP A 30 -4.14 -0.36 -4.86
N ALA A 31 -4.22 -1.37 -5.72
CA ALA A 31 -3.57 -2.66 -5.50
C ALA A 31 -2.04 -2.55 -5.43
N ILE A 32 -1.42 -1.74 -6.30
CA ILE A 32 0.03 -1.48 -6.25
C ILE A 32 0.40 -0.72 -4.96
N ALA A 33 -0.38 0.27 -4.55
CA ALA A 33 -0.16 1.01 -3.31
C ALA A 33 -0.24 0.10 -2.07
N ALA A 34 -1.28 -0.74 -2.00
CA ALA A 34 -1.45 -1.72 -0.94
C ALA A 34 -0.30 -2.74 -0.91
N THR A 35 0.10 -3.26 -2.07
CA THR A 35 1.21 -4.21 -2.19
C THR A 35 2.52 -3.58 -1.69
N ARG A 36 2.81 -2.33 -2.05
CA ARG A 36 4.01 -1.62 -1.56
C ARG A 36 4.02 -1.49 -0.04
N HIS A 37 2.87 -1.21 0.57
CA HIS A 37 2.75 -1.14 2.02
C HIS A 37 3.06 -2.49 2.68
N LEU A 38 2.48 -3.58 2.18
CA LEU A 38 2.71 -4.94 2.68
C LEU A 38 4.18 -5.36 2.54
N LEU A 39 4.83 -5.06 1.40
CA LEU A 39 6.26 -5.34 1.20
C LEU A 39 7.14 -4.57 2.19
N GLU A 40 6.77 -3.33 2.52
CA GLU A 40 7.51 -2.52 3.48
C GLU A 40 7.35 -3.05 4.90
N MET A 41 6.14 -3.44 5.30
CA MET A 41 5.90 -4.12 6.58
C MET A 41 6.72 -5.41 6.70
N PHE A 42 6.74 -6.23 5.64
CA PHE A 42 7.51 -7.46 5.61
C PHE A 42 9.03 -7.19 5.63
N ARG A 43 9.51 -6.14 4.94
CA ARG A 43 10.93 -5.75 4.93
C ARG A 43 11.45 -5.43 6.34
N LEU A 44 10.63 -4.81 7.19
CA LEU A 44 11.00 -4.48 8.57
C LEU A 44 11.21 -5.72 9.44
N GLN A 45 10.50 -6.81 9.14
CA GLN A 45 10.60 -8.07 9.87
C GLN A 45 11.75 -8.97 9.41
N LEU A 46 12.30 -8.73 8.22
CA LEU A 46 13.44 -9.51 7.73
C LEU A 46 14.72 -9.14 8.48
N GLU A 47 15.56 -10.12 8.80
CA GLU A 47 16.92 -9.88 9.32
C GLU A 47 18.00 -9.89 8.22
N ASP A 48 17.76 -10.61 7.11
CA ASP A 48 18.71 -10.70 5.99
C ASP A 48 18.77 -9.40 5.16
N ASP A 49 19.94 -8.75 5.18
CA ASP A 49 20.21 -7.54 4.40
C ASP A 49 20.14 -7.75 2.89
N LYS A 50 20.50 -8.93 2.37
CA LYS A 50 20.43 -9.20 0.93
C LYS A 50 18.97 -9.25 0.48
N ALA A 51 18.12 -9.96 1.22
CA ALA A 51 16.69 -10.00 0.96
C ALA A 51 16.02 -8.63 1.16
N ARG A 52 16.39 -7.86 2.20
CA ARG A 52 15.94 -6.46 2.38
C ARG A 52 16.28 -5.58 1.17
N ARG A 53 17.50 -5.68 0.63
CA ARG A 53 17.92 -4.93 -0.58
C ARG A 53 17.14 -5.37 -1.81
N LYS A 54 16.84 -6.65 -1.96
CA LYS A 54 16.03 -7.18 -3.07
C LYS A 54 14.58 -6.67 -2.99
N LEU A 55 13.98 -6.70 -1.80
CA LEU A 55 12.66 -6.13 -1.51
C LEU A 55 12.61 -4.63 -1.85
N ARG A 56 13.60 -3.85 -1.40
CA ARG A 56 13.68 -2.42 -1.75
C ARG A 56 13.68 -2.18 -3.26
N ARG A 57 14.42 -2.98 -4.04
CA ARG A 57 14.43 -2.87 -5.51
C ARG A 57 13.10 -3.28 -6.15
N LEU A 58 12.35 -4.20 -5.54
CA LEU A 58 11.01 -4.56 -5.99
C LEU A 58 10.02 -3.43 -5.70
N THR A 59 10.02 -2.89 -4.48
CA THR A 59 9.20 -1.74 -4.10
C THR A 59 9.46 -0.53 -4.99
N GLN A 60 10.72 -0.27 -5.35
CA GLN A 60 11.06 0.81 -6.28
C GLN A 60 10.50 0.58 -7.69
N ARG A 61 10.55 -0.65 -8.20
CA ARG A 61 9.95 -0.99 -9.51
C ARG A 61 8.44 -0.81 -9.49
N LEU A 62 7.77 -1.20 -8.42
CA LEU A 62 6.33 -0.96 -8.24
C LEU A 62 5.99 0.54 -8.20
N LEU A 63 6.84 1.36 -7.56
CA LEU A 63 6.68 2.82 -7.58
C LEU A 63 6.81 3.40 -9.00
N ASN A 64 7.77 2.92 -9.79
CA ASN A 64 7.91 3.36 -11.17
C ASN A 64 6.69 3.00 -12.02
N ILE A 65 6.19 1.76 -11.88
CA ILE A 65 4.96 1.31 -12.55
C ILE A 65 3.78 2.21 -12.15
N HIS A 66 3.64 2.55 -10.86
CA HIS A 66 2.58 3.44 -10.40
C HIS A 66 2.63 4.81 -11.11
N HIS A 67 3.82 5.41 -11.21
CA HIS A 67 3.99 6.67 -11.94
C HIS A 67 3.71 6.54 -13.44
N GLU A 68 4.14 5.45 -14.09
CA GLU A 68 3.81 5.19 -15.50
C GLU A 68 2.29 5.10 -15.71
N LEU A 69 1.58 4.44 -14.80
CA LEU A 69 0.12 4.38 -14.83
C LEU A 69 -0.50 5.78 -14.64
N ASP A 70 0.07 6.66 -13.80
CA ASP A 70 -0.34 8.07 -13.64
C ASP A 70 -0.24 8.86 -14.95
N HIS A 71 0.83 8.62 -15.71
CA HIS A 71 0.98 9.23 -17.03
C HIS A 71 -0.07 8.73 -18.02
N LEU A 72 -0.42 7.43 -18.00
CA LEU A 72 -1.44 6.89 -18.91
C LEU A 72 -2.81 7.57 -18.71
N THR A 73 -3.26 7.81 -17.47
CA THR A 73 -4.52 8.57 -17.27
C THR A 73 -4.44 10.02 -17.71
N THR A 74 -3.25 10.61 -17.66
CA THR A 74 -3.07 12.00 -18.07
C THR A 74 -3.11 12.14 -19.60
N THR A 75 -2.78 11.06 -20.31
CA THR A 75 -2.72 11.03 -21.78
C THR A 75 -4.07 10.68 -22.42
N GLU A 76 -5.01 10.10 -21.67
CA GLU A 76 -6.38 9.79 -22.14
C GLU A 76 -7.39 10.96 -21.98
N LYS A 77 -6.92 12.18 -21.72
CA LYS A 77 -7.75 13.40 -21.62
C LYS A 77 -7.78 14.22 -22.90
#